data_AF-A0A1I2K0K7-F1
#
_entry.id   AF-A0A1I2K0K7-F1
#
_cell.length_a   1.000
_cell.length_b   1.000
_cell.length_c   1.000
_cell.angle_alpha   90.00
_cell.angle_beta   90.00
_cell.angle_gamma   90.00
#
_symmetry.space_group_name_H-M   'P 1'
#
loop_
_entity.id
_entity.type
_entity.pdbx_description
1 polymer ?
#
loop_
_entity_poly.entity_id
_entity_poly.type
_entity_poly.pdbx_seq_one_letter_code
_entity_poly.pdbx_strand_id
1 'polypeptide(L)'
;MARHRKYDLLDVIVQSINDCGWNVLYVGDISQHPFVLKIYNNEESYLLRIYIWNLTHGGGAARPKDEYRIQITGADHFEQHKGEKTLILGWWGEVGVFAGFDYTKHTGKLGFSPSMQIREEFLRKALINGFSPCDKGNNEIAIAFRPDFFVSYVQSLEQLHGFGTSKKDFKVLETVSDQPLELNTELIEQVSKQRQTAVIQLILKSKRF
;
A
#
# COMPACT_ATOMS: atom_id res chain seq x y z
N MET A 1 23.05 3.39 -4.97
CA MET A 1 21.97 4.40 -5.17
C MET A 1 21.53 4.94 -3.82
N ALA A 2 21.05 6.18 -3.78
CA ALA A 2 20.78 6.89 -2.53
C ALA A 2 19.53 6.32 -1.84
N ARG A 3 19.74 5.61 -0.73
CA ARG A 3 18.67 5.22 0.20
C ARG A 3 18.03 6.48 0.76
N HIS A 4 16.72 6.66 0.59
CA HIS A 4 16.01 7.81 1.16
C HIS A 4 16.11 7.77 2.69
N ARG A 5 16.38 8.93 3.28
CA ARG A 5 16.28 9.12 4.73
C ARG A 5 14.80 9.18 5.12
N LYS A 6 14.52 9.09 6.42
CA LYS A 6 13.14 9.07 6.94
C LYS A 6 12.35 10.32 6.56
N TYR A 7 12.96 11.50 6.64
CA TYR A 7 12.33 12.75 6.18
C TYR A 7 11.99 12.72 4.69
N ASP A 8 12.91 12.25 3.85
CA ASP A 8 12.64 12.16 2.41
C ASP A 8 11.45 11.21 2.12
N LEU A 9 11.26 10.14 2.93
CA LEU A 9 10.10 9.25 2.81
C LEU A 9 8.79 9.90 3.30
N LEU A 10 8.86 10.73 4.34
CA LEU A 10 7.71 11.51 4.82
C LEU A 10 7.27 12.51 3.75
N ASP A 11 8.21 13.19 3.11
CA ASP A 11 7.93 14.15 2.04
C ASP A 11 7.22 13.49 0.85
N VAL A 12 7.67 12.29 0.46
CA VAL A 12 6.99 11.51 -0.59
C VAL A 12 5.55 11.18 -0.20
N ILE A 13 5.29 10.79 1.05
CA ILE A 13 3.92 10.53 1.55
C ILE A 13 3.08 11.80 1.47
N VAL A 14 3.58 12.91 2.02
CA VAL A 14 2.86 14.19 2.09
C VAL A 14 2.55 14.71 0.69
N GLN A 15 3.53 14.65 -0.23
CA GLN A 15 3.32 15.04 -1.62
C GLN A 15 2.26 14.16 -2.28
N SER A 16 2.31 12.84 -2.09
CA SER A 16 1.31 11.91 -2.63
C SER A 16 -0.11 12.24 -2.15
N ILE A 17 -0.26 12.62 -0.88
CA ILE A 17 -1.56 13.02 -0.31
C ILE A 17 -2.01 14.35 -0.90
N ASN A 18 -1.13 15.35 -0.99
CA ASN A 18 -1.44 16.65 -1.57
C ASN A 18 -1.83 16.55 -3.05
N ASP A 19 -1.13 15.73 -3.83
CA ASP A 19 -1.42 15.47 -5.25
C ASP A 19 -2.76 14.75 -5.44
N CYS A 20 -3.25 14.04 -4.41
CA CYS A 20 -4.62 13.51 -4.37
C CYS A 20 -5.68 14.58 -4.07
N GLY A 21 -5.30 15.83 -3.82
CA GLY A 21 -6.19 16.93 -3.43
C GLY A 21 -6.58 16.92 -1.96
N TRP A 22 -5.78 16.25 -1.11
CA TRP A 22 -6.02 16.14 0.33
C TRP A 22 -5.01 16.99 1.11
N ASN A 23 -5.41 17.43 2.29
CA ASN A 23 -4.55 18.18 3.21
C ASN A 23 -3.96 17.25 4.27
N VAL A 24 -2.80 17.64 4.82
CA VAL A 24 -2.09 16.91 5.87
C VAL A 24 -1.96 17.77 7.13
N LEU A 25 -2.25 17.19 8.30
CA LEU A 25 -1.85 17.69 9.60
C LEU A 25 -0.86 16.71 10.24
N TYR A 26 0.26 17.22 10.70
CA TYR A 26 1.22 16.45 11.49
C TYR A 26 0.71 16.35 12.94
N VAL A 27 0.41 15.13 13.38
CA VAL A 27 -0.13 14.87 14.73
C VAL A 27 0.96 14.40 15.67
N GLY A 28 1.88 13.55 15.18
CA GLY A 28 3.05 13.10 15.92
C GLY A 28 4.30 13.94 15.64
N ASP A 29 5.35 13.69 16.42
CA ASP A 29 6.69 14.24 16.17
C ASP A 29 7.25 13.66 14.87
N ILE A 30 7.49 14.52 13.88
CA ILE A 30 8.01 14.15 12.55
C ILE A 30 9.44 13.61 12.58
N SER A 31 10.17 13.80 13.68
CA SER A 31 11.50 13.22 13.88
C SER A 31 11.45 11.76 14.32
N GLN A 32 10.27 11.28 14.75
CA GLN A 32 10.05 9.93 15.24
C GLN A 32 9.39 9.06 14.16
N HIS A 33 9.68 7.76 14.20
CA HIS A 33 9.08 6.75 13.33
C HIS A 33 8.39 5.69 14.22
N PRO A 34 7.11 5.32 13.97
CA PRO A 34 6.23 5.66 12.84
C PRO A 34 5.77 7.12 12.80
N PHE A 35 5.41 7.60 11.61
CA PHE A 35 4.80 8.92 11.46
C PHE A 35 3.32 8.87 11.81
N VAL A 36 2.81 9.90 12.49
CA VAL A 36 1.38 10.01 12.80
C VAL A 36 0.83 11.28 12.14
N LEU A 37 -0.04 11.08 11.15
CA LEU A 37 -0.61 12.14 10.32
C LEU A 37 -2.13 12.06 10.35
N LYS A 38 -2.81 13.21 10.34
CA LYS A 38 -4.22 13.28 9.96
C LYS A 38 -4.32 13.80 8.54
N ILE A 39 -4.95 13.04 7.66
CA ILE A 39 -5.26 13.48 6.29
C ILE A 39 -6.74 13.83 6.21
N TYR A 40 -7.10 14.84 5.42
CA TYR A 40 -8.48 15.29 5.31
C TYR A 40 -8.74 16.06 4.03
N ASN A 41 -10.00 16.06 3.61
CA ASN A 41 -10.57 17.01 2.65
C ASN A 41 -11.83 17.63 3.26
N ASN A 42 -12.72 18.18 2.44
CA ASN A 42 -13.97 18.81 2.91
C ASN A 42 -15.03 17.80 3.38
N GLU A 43 -14.91 16.53 3.02
CA GLU A 43 -15.94 15.50 3.23
C GLU A 43 -15.56 14.52 4.35
N GLU A 44 -14.27 14.19 4.46
CA GLU A 44 -13.80 13.13 5.34
C GLU A 44 -12.36 13.35 5.82
N SER A 45 -11.98 12.58 6.86
CA SER A 45 -10.63 12.59 7.40
C SER A 45 -10.21 11.21 7.94
N TYR A 46 -8.92 10.92 7.89
CA TYR A 46 -8.33 9.70 8.41
C TYR A 46 -7.13 10.02 9.28
N LEU A 47 -7.03 9.39 10.45
CA LEU A 47 -5.83 9.41 11.29
C LEU A 47 -4.98 8.19 10.92
N LEU A 48 -3.72 8.43 10.54
CA LEU A 48 -2.82 7.43 9.98
C LEU A 48 -1.59 7.27 10.87
N ARG A 49 -1.23 6.02 11.15
CA ARG A 49 0.06 5.62 11.72
C ARG A 49 0.86 4.91 10.65
N ILE A 50 1.94 5.53 10.20
CA ILE A 50 2.63 5.16 8.97
C ILE A 50 4.03 4.64 9.27
N TYR A 51 4.18 3.33 9.12
CA TYR A 51 5.46 2.66 9.06
C TYR A 51 5.93 2.64 7.61
N ILE A 52 7.14 3.15 7.31
CA ILE A 52 7.66 3.20 5.94
C ILE A 52 9.16 2.96 5.90
N TRP A 53 9.61 2.19 4.91
CA TRP A 53 11.02 1.97 4.61
C TRP A 53 11.25 2.00 3.10
N ASN A 54 12.53 2.03 2.70
CA ASN A 54 12.89 1.86 1.29
C ASN A 54 12.68 0.39 0.90
N LEU A 55 12.06 0.17 -0.25
CA LEU A 55 12.12 -1.11 -0.95
C LEU A 55 13.48 -1.23 -1.60
N THR A 56 14.18 -2.31 -1.27
CA THR A 56 15.48 -2.61 -1.85
C THR A 56 15.44 -3.98 -2.50
N HIS A 57 16.15 -4.11 -3.61
CA HIS A 57 16.34 -5.40 -4.25
C HIS A 57 17.05 -6.37 -3.30
N GLY A 58 16.54 -7.59 -3.16
CA GLY A 58 17.09 -8.60 -2.25
C GLY A 58 18.47 -9.09 -2.70
N GLY A 59 19.55 -8.42 -2.30
CA GLY A 59 20.90 -8.74 -2.76
C GLY A 59 21.38 -10.17 -2.43
N GLY A 60 22.08 -10.79 -3.39
CA GLY A 60 22.82 -12.05 -3.24
C GLY A 60 22.53 -13.07 -4.34
N ALA A 61 23.55 -13.81 -4.81
CA ALA A 61 23.43 -14.80 -5.89
C ALA A 61 22.46 -15.96 -5.60
N ALA A 62 22.05 -16.15 -4.34
CA ALA A 62 21.14 -17.20 -3.89
C ALA A 62 19.67 -16.77 -3.81
N ARG A 63 19.32 -15.54 -4.23
CA ARG A 63 17.97 -14.98 -4.09
C ARG A 63 17.30 -14.74 -5.45
N PRO A 64 15.96 -14.83 -5.55
CA PRO A 64 15.25 -14.52 -6.78
C PRO A 64 15.57 -13.09 -7.24
N LYS A 65 15.95 -12.96 -8.52
CA LYS A 65 16.30 -11.69 -9.15
C LYS A 65 15.14 -10.71 -9.29
N ASP A 66 13.94 -11.11 -8.89
CA ASP A 66 12.70 -10.37 -9.10
C ASP A 66 11.98 -10.07 -7.77
N GLU A 67 12.71 -10.04 -6.64
CA GLU A 67 12.13 -9.78 -5.31
C GLU A 67 12.68 -8.49 -4.67
N TYR A 68 11.75 -7.62 -4.24
CA TYR A 68 12.03 -6.45 -3.43
C TYR A 68 11.58 -6.67 -2.00
N ARG A 69 12.26 -6.04 -1.05
CA ARG A 69 11.91 -6.12 0.36
C ARG A 69 12.08 -4.79 1.08
N ILE A 70 11.23 -4.59 2.09
CA ILE A 70 11.54 -3.69 3.21
C ILE A 70 12.25 -4.48 4.30
N GLN A 71 13.29 -3.88 4.88
CA GLN A 71 13.89 -4.36 6.11
C GLN A 71 13.33 -3.52 7.26
N ILE A 72 12.61 -4.17 8.19
CA ILE A 72 12.03 -3.47 9.32
C ILE A 72 13.13 -3.21 10.35
N THR A 73 13.32 -1.93 10.66
CA THR A 73 14.30 -1.44 11.64
C THR A 73 13.68 -0.33 12.46
N GLY A 74 13.98 -0.26 13.75
CA GLY A 74 13.45 0.78 14.64
C GLY A 74 12.04 0.50 15.17
N ALA A 75 11.52 -0.70 14.94
CA ALA A 75 10.26 -1.19 15.50
C ALA A 75 10.41 -2.67 15.83
N ASP A 76 9.93 -3.10 16.99
CA ASP A 76 9.87 -4.50 17.43
C ASP A 76 8.45 -5.09 17.36
N HIS A 77 7.45 -4.23 17.18
CA HIS A 77 6.06 -4.56 16.87
C HIS A 77 5.41 -3.40 16.11
N PHE A 78 4.28 -3.66 15.49
CA PHE A 78 3.46 -2.63 14.87
C PHE A 78 2.30 -2.26 15.80
N GLU A 79 2.11 -0.97 16.04
CA GLU A 79 1.07 -0.46 16.92
C GLU A 79 -0.24 -0.25 16.14
N GLN A 80 -1.36 -0.49 16.80
CA GLN A 80 -2.69 -0.14 16.33
C GLN A 80 -3.47 0.53 17.44
N HIS A 81 -3.97 1.73 17.17
CA HIS A 81 -4.81 2.46 18.10
C HIS A 81 -6.23 2.61 17.54
N LYS A 82 -7.20 2.72 18.43
CA LYS A 82 -8.59 2.92 18.05
C LYS A 82 -8.76 4.23 17.28
N GLY A 83 -9.38 4.16 16.10
CA GLY A 83 -9.60 5.32 15.23
C GLY A 83 -8.42 5.66 14.32
N GLU A 84 -7.31 4.91 14.40
CA GLU A 84 -6.17 5.03 13.49
C GLU A 84 -6.19 3.90 12.44
N LYS A 85 -5.75 4.23 11.22
CA LYS A 85 -5.34 3.25 10.22
C LYS A 85 -3.82 3.07 10.30
N THR A 86 -3.38 1.85 10.55
CA THR A 86 -1.94 1.50 10.55
C THR A 86 -1.53 1.09 9.14
N LEU A 87 -0.60 1.84 8.55
CA LEU A 87 -0.04 1.55 7.23
C LEU A 87 1.38 1.00 7.39
N ILE A 88 1.68 -0.09 6.70
CA ILE A 88 3.04 -0.61 6.56
C ILE A 88 3.43 -0.49 5.10
N LEU A 89 4.39 0.38 4.81
CA LEU A 89 4.74 0.79 3.46
C LEU A 89 6.20 0.51 3.13
N GLY A 90 6.43 0.17 1.87
CA GLY A 90 7.72 0.21 1.21
C GLY A 90 7.71 1.22 0.08
N TRP A 91 8.80 1.96 -0.11
CA TRP A 91 8.97 2.90 -1.22
C TRP A 91 10.09 2.47 -2.16
N TRP A 92 9.77 2.23 -3.42
CA TRP A 92 10.78 1.98 -4.47
C TRP A 92 11.13 3.29 -5.17
N GLY A 93 12.15 3.97 -4.65
CA GLY A 93 12.53 5.32 -5.09
C GLY A 93 13.02 5.43 -6.53
N GLU A 94 13.48 4.35 -7.16
CA GLU A 94 13.96 4.39 -8.55
C GLU A 94 12.84 4.66 -9.56
N VAL A 95 11.64 4.14 -9.30
CA VAL A 95 10.50 4.22 -10.22
C VAL A 95 9.27 4.91 -9.62
N GLY A 96 9.31 5.23 -8.33
CA GLY A 96 8.27 6.00 -7.67
C GLY A 96 7.01 5.21 -7.37
N VAL A 97 7.13 4.04 -6.73
CA VAL A 97 6.00 3.15 -6.40
C VAL A 97 6.03 2.74 -4.92
N PHE A 98 4.85 2.73 -4.30
CA PHE A 98 4.65 2.17 -2.96
C PHE A 98 4.31 0.68 -3.02
N ALA A 99 4.67 -0.05 -1.96
CA ALA A 99 4.06 -1.34 -1.62
C ALA A 99 3.46 -1.26 -0.23
N GLY A 100 2.16 -1.52 -0.11
CA GLY A 100 1.44 -1.64 1.15
C GLY A 100 1.32 -3.09 1.60
N PHE A 101 1.48 -3.32 2.90
CA PHE A 101 1.36 -4.64 3.53
C PHE A 101 0.26 -4.66 4.59
N ASP A 102 -0.37 -5.83 4.76
CA ASP A 102 -1.51 -6.01 5.65
C ASP A 102 -1.09 -6.08 7.12
N TYR A 103 -1.25 -4.97 7.85
CA TYR A 103 -0.99 -4.93 9.29
C TYR A 103 -1.63 -6.09 10.08
N THR A 104 -2.84 -6.55 9.70
CA THR A 104 -3.57 -7.58 10.44
C THR A 104 -2.86 -8.94 10.44
N LYS A 105 -1.91 -9.13 9.52
CA LYS A 105 -1.05 -10.33 9.44
C LYS A 105 0.23 -10.22 10.26
N HIS A 106 0.52 -9.04 10.80
CA HIS A 106 1.80 -8.71 11.46
C HIS A 106 1.58 -8.07 12.85
N THR A 107 0.58 -8.53 13.60
CA THR A 107 0.20 -7.95 14.92
C THR A 107 1.10 -8.41 16.09
N GLY A 108 1.90 -9.45 15.89
CA GLY A 108 2.78 -10.00 16.90
C GLY A 108 4.12 -9.30 17.02
N LYS A 109 4.94 -9.75 17.98
CA LYS A 109 6.34 -9.35 18.09
C LYS A 109 7.10 -9.76 16.83
N LEU A 110 7.86 -8.82 16.29
CA LEU A 110 8.69 -9.06 15.12
C LEU A 110 9.95 -9.86 15.49
N GLY A 111 10.41 -10.70 14.56
CA GLY A 111 11.63 -11.47 14.72
C GLY A 111 12.90 -10.59 14.71
N PHE A 112 14.07 -11.21 14.86
CA PHE A 112 15.35 -10.50 14.97
C PHE A 112 15.74 -9.67 13.73
N SER A 113 15.27 -10.06 12.54
CA SER A 113 15.54 -9.37 11.28
C SER A 113 14.32 -9.45 10.37
N PRO A 114 13.23 -8.76 10.71
CA PRO A 114 11.96 -8.91 10.04
C PRO A 114 12.00 -8.19 8.69
N SER A 115 11.51 -8.86 7.65
CA SER A 115 11.43 -8.30 6.30
C SER A 115 10.13 -8.70 5.62
N MET A 116 9.63 -7.82 4.75
CA MET A 116 8.40 -8.05 3.99
C MET A 116 8.71 -7.88 2.51
N GLN A 117 8.29 -8.85 1.71
CA GLN A 117 8.68 -8.97 0.31
C GLN A 117 7.51 -8.75 -0.64
N ILE A 118 7.82 -8.22 -1.82
CA ILE A 118 6.91 -8.11 -2.96
C ILE A 118 7.71 -8.40 -4.24
N ARG A 119 7.09 -9.08 -5.20
CA ARG A 119 7.72 -9.39 -6.50
C ARG A 119 7.76 -8.13 -7.38
N GLU A 120 8.87 -7.95 -8.08
CA GLU A 120 9.14 -6.79 -8.96
C GLU A 120 8.07 -6.61 -10.03
N GLU A 121 7.56 -7.71 -10.57
CA GLU A 121 6.50 -7.69 -11.58
C GLU A 121 5.27 -6.88 -11.14
N PHE A 122 4.85 -6.96 -9.88
CA PHE A 122 3.68 -6.22 -9.38
C PHE A 122 3.98 -4.75 -9.15
N LEU A 123 5.21 -4.43 -8.72
CA LEU A 123 5.65 -3.04 -8.62
C LEU A 123 5.65 -2.36 -10.00
N ARG A 124 6.16 -3.06 -11.02
CA ARG A 124 6.16 -2.57 -12.41
C ARG A 124 4.75 -2.50 -12.99
N LYS A 125 3.89 -3.49 -12.72
CA LYS A 125 2.47 -3.42 -13.11
C LYS A 125 1.80 -2.20 -12.49
N ALA A 126 2.02 -1.92 -11.21
CA ALA A 126 1.45 -0.75 -10.56
C ALA A 126 1.95 0.56 -11.16
N LEU A 127 3.22 0.65 -11.56
CA LEU A 127 3.74 1.82 -12.28
C LEU A 127 2.93 2.11 -13.55
N ILE A 128 2.62 1.08 -14.33
CA ILE A 128 1.88 1.21 -15.60
C ILE A 128 0.39 1.45 -15.33
N ASN A 129 -0.23 0.62 -14.49
CA ASN A 129 -1.68 0.52 -14.34
C ASN A 129 -2.25 1.31 -13.15
N GLY A 130 -1.38 1.92 -12.33
CA GLY A 130 -1.73 2.69 -11.13
C GLY A 130 -1.68 1.86 -9.84
N PHE A 131 -2.14 0.61 -9.89
CA PHE A 131 -2.10 -0.31 -8.76
C PHE A 131 -1.92 -1.76 -9.20
N SER A 132 -1.42 -2.62 -8.31
CA SER A 132 -1.31 -4.05 -8.56
C SER A 132 -1.32 -4.89 -7.27
N PRO A 133 -2.25 -5.85 -7.12
CA PRO A 133 -2.28 -6.75 -5.98
C PRO A 133 -1.32 -7.94 -6.19
N CYS A 134 -0.52 -8.26 -5.18
CA CYS A 134 0.40 -9.40 -5.17
C CYS A 134 -0.03 -10.42 -4.13
N ASP A 135 -0.42 -11.63 -4.56
CA ASP A 135 -0.63 -12.75 -3.64
C ASP A 135 0.69 -13.15 -2.97
N LYS A 136 0.68 -13.20 -1.63
CA LYS A 136 1.80 -13.64 -0.80
C LYS A 136 1.58 -15.04 -0.22
N GLY A 137 0.44 -15.66 -0.50
CA GLY A 137 -0.02 -16.87 0.16
C GLY A 137 -0.57 -16.58 1.56
N ASN A 138 -1.02 -17.62 2.27
CA ASN A 138 -1.55 -17.53 3.64
C ASN A 138 -2.67 -16.48 3.82
N ASN A 139 -3.46 -16.28 2.78
CA ASN A 139 -4.52 -15.27 2.70
C ASN A 139 -4.01 -13.84 2.96
N GLU A 140 -2.75 -13.54 2.64
CA GLU A 140 -2.13 -12.23 2.70
C GLU A 140 -1.84 -11.75 1.27
N ILE A 141 -2.08 -10.48 1.03
CA ILE A 141 -1.67 -9.82 -0.21
C ILE A 141 -0.92 -8.53 0.12
N ALA A 142 0.10 -8.22 -0.69
CA ALA A 142 0.66 -6.89 -0.76
C ALA A 142 0.00 -6.10 -1.90
N ILE A 143 -0.09 -4.79 -1.77
CA ILE A 143 -0.65 -3.91 -2.79
C ILE A 143 0.44 -2.95 -3.26
N ALA A 144 0.87 -3.06 -4.51
CA ALA A 144 1.71 -2.05 -5.14
C ALA A 144 0.81 -0.92 -5.68
N PHE A 145 1.21 0.34 -5.51
CA PHE A 145 0.44 1.48 -6.02
C PHE A 145 1.30 2.72 -6.27
N ARG A 146 0.90 3.54 -7.23
CA ARG A 146 1.51 4.85 -7.51
C ARG A 146 1.10 5.90 -6.46
N PRO A 147 1.90 6.98 -6.29
CA PRO A 147 1.56 8.13 -5.44
C PRO A 147 0.14 8.67 -5.62
N ASP A 148 -0.36 8.77 -6.85
CA ASP A 148 -1.70 9.29 -7.14
C ASP A 148 -2.82 8.39 -6.59
N PHE A 149 -2.54 7.13 -6.24
CA PHE A 149 -3.48 6.19 -5.62
C PHE A 149 -3.40 6.16 -4.08
N PHE A 150 -2.53 6.96 -3.45
CA PHE A 150 -2.26 6.87 -2.01
C PHE A 150 -3.52 7.01 -1.16
N VAL A 151 -4.34 8.04 -1.42
CA VAL A 151 -5.59 8.24 -0.69
C VAL A 151 -6.59 7.12 -0.95
N SER A 152 -6.71 6.63 -2.19
CA SER A 152 -7.60 5.52 -2.53
C SER A 152 -7.20 4.22 -1.82
N TYR A 153 -5.88 3.99 -1.67
CA TYR A 153 -5.36 2.90 -0.85
C TYR A 153 -5.76 3.06 0.63
N VAL A 154 -5.67 4.27 1.20
CA VAL A 154 -6.08 4.55 2.59
C VAL A 154 -7.58 4.33 2.81
N GLN A 155 -8.42 4.87 1.92
CA GLN A 155 -9.88 4.77 1.99
C GLN A 155 -10.35 3.31 1.96
N SER A 156 -9.71 2.50 1.12
CA SER A 156 -10.07 1.09 0.89
C SER A 156 -9.14 0.07 1.57
N LEU A 157 -8.34 0.50 2.54
CA LEU A 157 -7.24 -0.30 3.12
C LEU A 157 -7.65 -1.72 3.51
N GLU A 158 -8.68 -1.85 4.35
CA GLU A 158 -9.12 -3.14 4.90
C GLU A 158 -9.80 -4.00 3.82
N GLN A 159 -10.56 -3.37 2.93
CA GLN A 159 -11.23 -4.04 1.82
C GLN A 159 -10.20 -4.62 0.86
N LEU A 160 -9.18 -3.83 0.49
CA LEU A 160 -8.09 -4.22 -0.40
C LEU A 160 -7.35 -5.43 0.15
N HIS A 161 -6.80 -5.35 1.36
CA HIS A 161 -6.08 -6.50 1.93
C HIS A 161 -7.01 -7.70 2.20
N GLY A 162 -8.30 -7.45 2.48
CA GLY A 162 -9.31 -8.48 2.60
C GLY A 162 -9.46 -9.37 1.37
N PHE A 163 -9.14 -8.90 0.16
CA PHE A 163 -9.21 -9.74 -1.05
C PHE A 163 -8.38 -11.02 -0.96
N GLY A 164 -7.31 -11.05 -0.16
CA GLY A 164 -6.50 -12.25 0.08
C GLY A 164 -7.28 -13.41 0.69
N THR A 165 -8.43 -13.18 1.32
CA THR A 165 -9.23 -14.25 1.95
C THR A 165 -10.10 -15.05 0.98
N SER A 166 -10.20 -14.64 -0.30
CA SER A 166 -11.01 -15.29 -1.32
C SER A 166 -10.29 -15.31 -2.65
N LYS A 167 -9.94 -16.50 -3.15
CA LYS A 167 -9.30 -16.65 -4.47
C LYS A 167 -10.16 -16.06 -5.60
N LYS A 168 -11.49 -16.20 -5.49
CA LYS A 168 -12.43 -15.65 -6.47
C LYS A 168 -12.37 -14.12 -6.48
N ASP A 169 -12.47 -13.50 -5.31
CA ASP A 169 -12.47 -12.04 -5.21
C ASP A 169 -11.10 -11.50 -5.61
N PHE A 170 -10.01 -12.15 -5.19
CA PHE A 170 -8.66 -11.78 -5.59
C PHE A 170 -8.50 -11.78 -7.11
N LYS A 171 -9.07 -12.77 -7.82
CA LYS A 171 -9.06 -12.80 -9.29
C LYS A 171 -9.74 -11.59 -9.91
N VAL A 172 -10.84 -11.11 -9.33
CA VAL A 172 -11.50 -9.87 -9.76
C VAL A 172 -10.55 -8.68 -9.57
N LEU A 173 -9.88 -8.57 -8.41
CA LEU A 173 -8.93 -7.48 -8.17
C LEU A 173 -7.73 -7.51 -9.12
N GLU A 174 -7.23 -8.70 -9.47
CA GLU A 174 -6.21 -8.87 -10.51
C GLU A 174 -6.71 -8.38 -11.88
N THR A 175 -7.90 -8.80 -12.30
CA THR A 175 -8.48 -8.38 -13.58
C THR A 175 -8.65 -6.87 -13.65
N VAL A 176 -9.12 -6.24 -12.57
CA VAL A 176 -9.25 -4.77 -12.49
C VAL A 176 -7.89 -4.09 -12.56
N SER A 177 -6.85 -4.69 -11.98
CA SER A 177 -5.47 -4.17 -12.05
C SER A 177 -4.88 -4.31 -13.45
N ASP A 178 -5.13 -5.43 -14.14
CA ASP A 178 -4.60 -5.68 -15.49
C ASP A 178 -5.38 -4.90 -16.58
N GLN A 179 -6.65 -4.58 -16.34
CA GLN A 179 -7.54 -3.88 -17.29
C GLN A 179 -8.28 -2.70 -16.63
N PRO A 180 -7.56 -1.68 -16.13
CA PRO A 180 -8.13 -0.66 -15.24
C PRO A 180 -9.12 0.31 -15.91
N LEU A 181 -9.19 0.34 -17.25
CA LEU A 181 -10.08 1.21 -18.03
C LEU A 181 -11.41 0.54 -18.39
N GLU A 182 -11.48 -0.79 -18.28
CA GLU A 182 -12.68 -1.56 -18.62
C GLU A 182 -13.59 -1.68 -17.39
N LEU A 183 -14.69 -0.93 -17.39
CA LEU A 183 -15.76 -1.12 -16.39
C LEU A 183 -16.55 -2.36 -16.77
N ASN A 184 -16.28 -3.48 -16.11
CA ASN A 184 -17.08 -4.69 -16.23
C ASN A 184 -17.99 -4.83 -14.99
N THR A 185 -19.24 -4.38 -15.11
CA THR A 185 -20.24 -4.45 -14.05
C THR A 185 -20.53 -5.89 -13.59
N GLU A 186 -20.51 -6.87 -14.51
CA GLU A 186 -20.67 -8.28 -14.16
C GLU A 186 -19.51 -8.81 -13.31
N LEU A 187 -18.30 -8.29 -13.52
CA LEU A 187 -17.13 -8.61 -12.70
C LEU A 187 -17.26 -8.01 -11.28
N ILE A 188 -17.79 -6.79 -11.17
CA ILE A 188 -18.03 -6.11 -9.88
C ILE A 188 -19.10 -6.87 -9.07
N GLU A 189 -20.14 -7.38 -9.71
CA GLU A 189 -21.19 -8.16 -9.06
C GLU A 189 -20.68 -9.49 -8.47
N GLN A 190 -19.51 -9.97 -8.91
CA GLN A 190 -18.91 -11.22 -8.41
C GLN A 190 -18.20 -11.07 -7.07
N VAL A 191 -17.82 -9.86 -6.66
CA VAL A 191 -17.21 -9.60 -5.35
C VAL A 191 -18.25 -9.27 -4.29
N SER A 192 -17.90 -9.50 -3.02
CA SER A 192 -18.78 -9.15 -1.91
C SER A 192 -19.17 -7.66 -1.94
N LYS A 193 -20.39 -7.33 -1.49
CA LYS A 193 -20.87 -5.93 -1.45
C LYS A 193 -19.91 -4.98 -0.73
N GLN A 194 -19.23 -5.46 0.31
CA GLN A 194 -18.23 -4.69 1.04
C GLN A 194 -17.00 -4.32 0.18
N ARG A 195 -16.66 -5.15 -0.81
CA ARG A 195 -15.49 -5.00 -1.68
C ARG A 195 -15.80 -4.28 -3.00
N GLN A 196 -17.07 -4.21 -3.40
CA GLN A 196 -17.50 -3.49 -4.60
C GLN A 196 -17.08 -2.02 -4.58
N THR A 197 -17.23 -1.34 -3.44
CA THR A 197 -16.83 0.07 -3.28
C THR A 197 -15.35 0.28 -3.58
N ALA A 198 -14.48 -0.60 -3.08
CA ALA A 198 -13.04 -0.51 -3.30
C ALA A 198 -12.69 -0.67 -4.80
N VAL A 199 -13.30 -1.65 -5.47
CA VAL A 199 -13.11 -1.88 -6.91
C VAL A 199 -13.58 -0.67 -7.72
N ILE A 200 -14.76 -0.13 -7.42
CA ILE A 200 -15.31 1.04 -8.11
C ILE A 200 -14.39 2.26 -7.92
N GLN A 201 -13.91 2.51 -6.70
CA GLN A 201 -12.99 3.61 -6.41
C GLN A 201 -11.70 3.50 -7.23
N LEU A 202 -11.11 2.30 -7.31
CA LEU A 202 -9.91 2.06 -8.11
C LEU A 202 -10.14 2.31 -9.60
N ILE A 203 -11.24 1.78 -10.17
CA ILE A 203 -11.56 1.98 -11.59
C ILE A 203 -11.80 3.45 -11.91
N LEU A 204 -12.59 4.15 -11.09
CA LEU A 204 -12.85 5.58 -11.28
C LEU A 204 -11.56 6.40 -11.21
N LYS A 205 -10.62 6.03 -10.33
CA LYS A 205 -9.32 6.68 -10.23
C LYS A 205 -8.47 6.45 -11.48
N SER A 206 -8.45 5.22 -11.99
CA SER A 206 -7.69 4.88 -13.20
C SER A 206 -8.21 5.58 -14.46
N LYS A 207 -9.49 5.93 -14.54
CA LYS A 207 -10.09 6.64 -15.68
C LYS A 207 -9.84 8.15 -15.73
N ARG A 208 -9.30 8.74 -14.67
CA ARG A 208 -9.04 10.19 -14.61
C ARG A 208 -7.77 10.61 -15.36
N PHE A 209 -7.09 9.66 -16.01
CA PHE A 209 -5.88 9.83 -16.82
C PHE A 209 -5.99 8.94 -18.07
#